data_AF-A0A5P9GQ36-F1
#
_entry.id   AF-A0A5P9GQ36-F1
#
_cell.length_a   1.000
_cell.length_b   1.000
_cell.length_c   1.000
_cell.angle_alpha   90.00
_cell.angle_beta   90.00
_cell.angle_gamma   90.00
#
_symmetry.space_group_name_H-M   'P 1'
#
loop_
_entity.id
_entity.type
_entity.pdbx_description
1 polymer ?
#
loop_
_entity_poly.entity_id
_entity_poly.type
_entity_poly.pdbx_seq_one_letter_code
_entity_poly.pdbx_strand_id
1 'polypeptide(L)'
;MPEDDKPHYPNPREEDIVYGDRRISRPDASLPDWEMPDTAYRPIPIVWFTGAFLPHLFISGVLLAILSFDRWPSFVLSSVVAAVLWKWTWDRGMKTAASGWKVATVAMLLFQLLFIYAVTDPGFG
;
A
#
# COMPACT_ATOMS: atom_id res chain seq x y z
N MET A 1 -46.23 49.01 11.22
CA MET A 1 -45.79 48.05 10.19
C MET A 1 -45.87 46.66 10.82
N PRO A 2 -46.50 45.67 10.19
CA PRO A 2 -46.54 44.32 10.73
C PRO A 2 -45.13 43.71 10.67
N GLU A 3 -44.67 43.09 11.76
CA GLU A 3 -43.36 42.44 11.92
C GLU A 3 -43.24 41.06 11.22
N ASP A 4 -44.09 40.78 10.23
CA ASP A 4 -44.38 39.41 9.78
C ASP A 4 -43.57 38.97 8.55
N ASP A 5 -42.40 39.58 8.31
CA ASP A 5 -41.59 39.31 7.12
C ASP A 5 -40.13 38.92 7.46
N LYS A 6 -39.97 38.17 8.56
CA LYS A 6 -38.69 37.48 8.84
C LYS A 6 -38.75 36.10 8.20
N PRO A 7 -37.86 35.75 7.25
CA PRO A 7 -37.85 34.43 6.65
C PRO A 7 -37.72 33.37 7.74
N HIS A 8 -38.72 32.49 7.82
CA HIS A 8 -38.71 31.35 8.73
C HIS A 8 -37.65 30.36 8.24
N TYR A 9 -36.55 30.23 8.98
CA TYR A 9 -35.52 29.23 8.70
C TYR A 9 -35.83 27.97 9.50
N PRO A 10 -36.12 26.82 8.84
CA PRO A 10 -36.38 25.56 9.51
C PRO A 10 -35.20 25.13 10.38
N ASN A 11 -35.48 24.51 11.52
CA ASN A 11 -34.44 23.98 12.40
C ASN A 11 -33.82 22.72 11.77
N PRO A 12 -32.53 22.72 11.38
CA PRO A 12 -31.90 21.60 10.67
C PRO A 12 -31.84 20.29 11.47
N ARG A 13 -32.02 20.35 12.79
CA ARG A 13 -31.98 19.18 13.68
C ARG A 13 -33.32 18.47 13.83
N GLU A 14 -34.40 19.14 13.47
CA GLU A 14 -35.77 18.66 13.65
C GLU A 14 -36.46 18.42 12.30
N GLU A 15 -36.07 19.15 11.26
CA GLU A 15 -36.75 19.16 9.96
C GLU A 15 -35.78 18.88 8.79
N ASP A 16 -36.26 18.12 7.80
CA ASP A 16 -35.49 17.83 6.59
C ASP A 16 -35.47 19.06 5.67
N ILE A 17 -34.36 19.80 5.65
CA ILE A 17 -34.12 20.93 4.74
C ILE A 17 -33.80 20.37 3.35
N VAL A 18 -34.70 20.62 2.41
CA VAL A 18 -34.55 20.22 1.01
C VAL A 18 -34.24 21.46 0.16
N TYR A 19 -33.21 21.40 -0.68
CA TYR A 19 -32.92 22.43 -1.68
C TYR A 19 -32.83 21.79 -3.06
N GLY A 20 -33.79 22.10 -3.94
CA GLY A 20 -33.97 21.36 -5.19
C GLY A 20 -34.31 19.89 -4.91
N ASP A 21 -33.55 18.96 -5.49
CA ASP A 21 -33.72 17.51 -5.30
C ASP A 21 -32.82 16.92 -4.19
N ARG A 22 -32.06 17.73 -3.44
CA ARG A 22 -31.10 17.25 -2.42
C ARG A 22 -31.58 17.54 -1.00
N ARG A 23 -31.49 16.53 -0.12
CA ARG A 23 -31.72 16.66 1.34
C ARG A 23 -30.41 17.11 2.02
N ILE A 24 -30.40 18.28 2.65
CA ILE A 24 -29.23 18.97 3.23
C ILE A 24 -29.18 18.85 4.77
N SER A 25 -30.25 18.41 5.40
CA SER A 25 -30.47 18.39 6.87
C SER A 25 -29.65 17.40 7.68
N ARG A 26 -28.99 16.42 7.07
CA ARG A 26 -28.22 15.46 7.85
C ARG A 26 -26.86 16.06 8.24
N PRO A 27 -26.52 16.20 9.54
CA PRO A 27 -25.21 16.70 9.95
C PRO A 27 -24.04 15.81 9.49
N ASP A 28 -24.33 14.55 9.15
CA ASP A 28 -23.50 13.56 8.47
C ASP A 28 -23.33 13.78 6.95
N ALA A 29 -24.10 14.71 6.36
CA ALA A 29 -23.97 15.17 4.98
C ALA A 29 -23.21 16.51 4.86
N SER A 30 -22.51 16.94 5.92
CA SER A 30 -21.74 18.20 5.94
C SER A 30 -20.39 18.12 5.21
N LEU A 31 -19.95 16.93 4.83
CA LEU A 31 -18.78 16.78 3.97
C LEU A 31 -19.21 17.09 2.54
N PRO A 32 -18.48 17.96 1.82
CA PRO A 32 -18.78 18.20 0.42
C PRO A 32 -18.79 16.91 -0.39
N ASP A 33 -19.52 16.90 -1.50
CA ASP A 33 -19.62 15.75 -2.41
C ASP A 33 -18.27 15.32 -3.05
N TRP A 34 -17.23 16.15 -2.91
CA TRP A 34 -15.84 15.83 -3.26
C TRP A 34 -15.02 15.23 -2.11
N GLU A 35 -15.47 15.35 -0.87
CA GLU A 35 -14.78 14.82 0.30
C GLU A 35 -15.22 13.37 0.50
N MET A 36 -14.35 12.44 0.12
CA MET A 36 -14.52 11.03 0.41
C MET A 36 -13.97 10.76 1.82
N PRO A 37 -14.79 10.63 2.88
CA PRO A 37 -14.31 10.36 4.25
C PRO A 37 -13.52 9.05 4.38
N ASP A 38 -13.53 8.20 3.35
CA ASP A 38 -12.85 6.90 3.27
C ASP A 38 -11.52 6.94 2.47
N THR A 39 -10.93 8.11 2.20
CA THR A 39 -9.58 8.20 1.60
C THR A 39 -8.45 7.81 2.55
N ALA A 40 -8.77 7.36 3.78
CA ALA A 40 -7.79 6.71 4.63
C ALA A 40 -7.25 5.48 3.90
N TYR A 41 -6.03 5.61 3.36
CA TYR A 41 -5.34 4.57 2.60
C TYR A 41 -5.40 3.24 3.36
N ARG A 42 -6.22 2.30 2.86
CA ARG A 42 -6.24 0.94 3.38
C ARG A 42 -4.98 0.26 2.84
N PRO A 43 -4.06 -0.22 3.70
CA PRO A 43 -2.83 -0.85 3.22
C PRO A 43 -3.19 -2.04 2.33
N ILE A 44 -3.01 -1.89 1.01
CA ILE A 44 -3.33 -2.94 0.06
C ILE A 44 -2.14 -3.91 0.06
N PRO A 45 -2.27 -5.15 0.58
CA PRO A 45 -1.11 -6.00 0.82
C PRO A 45 -0.31 -6.34 -0.44
N ILE A 46 -0.98 -6.40 -1.60
CA ILE A 46 -0.34 -6.59 -2.90
C ILE A 46 0.68 -5.50 -3.20
N VAL A 47 0.43 -4.23 -2.83
CA VAL A 47 1.34 -3.11 -3.09
C VAL A 47 2.66 -3.31 -2.34
N TRP A 48 2.58 -3.76 -1.09
CA TRP A 48 3.76 -4.06 -0.30
C TRP A 48 4.47 -5.31 -0.79
N PHE A 49 3.75 -6.36 -1.18
CA PHE A 49 4.34 -7.54 -1.82
C PHE A 49 5.12 -7.15 -3.10
N THR A 50 4.49 -6.42 -4.02
CA THR A 50 5.14 -5.97 -5.26
C THR A 50 6.28 -4.98 -4.99
N GLY A 51 6.13 -4.16 -3.94
CA GLY A 51 7.15 -3.22 -3.48
C GLY A 51 8.38 -3.90 -2.87
N ALA A 52 8.28 -5.14 -2.40
CA ALA A 52 9.46 -5.97 -2.10
C ALA A 52 9.96 -6.71 -3.36
N PHE A 53 9.04 -7.32 -4.11
CA PHE A 53 9.37 -8.19 -5.24
C PHE A 53 10.17 -7.48 -6.33
N LEU A 54 9.62 -6.41 -6.90
CA LEU A 54 10.21 -5.75 -8.07
C LEU A 54 11.57 -5.13 -7.75
N PRO A 55 11.74 -4.34 -6.67
CA PRO A 55 13.06 -3.81 -6.36
C PRO A 55 14.08 -4.89 -6.06
N HIS A 56 13.69 -5.98 -5.38
CA HIS A 56 14.62 -7.09 -5.14
C HIS A 56 15.09 -7.72 -6.46
N LEU A 57 14.17 -7.93 -7.40
CA LEU A 57 14.46 -8.50 -8.71
C LEU A 57 15.42 -7.62 -9.51
N PHE A 58 15.12 -6.33 -9.63
CA PHE A 58 15.92 -5.40 -10.41
C PHE A 58 17.30 -5.15 -9.78
N ILE A 59 17.36 -4.87 -8.48
CA ILE A 59 18.62 -4.59 -7.79
C ILE A 59 19.51 -5.84 -7.82
N SER A 60 18.96 -7.02 -7.53
CA SER A 60 19.75 -8.25 -7.56
C SER A 60 20.21 -8.61 -8.98
N GLY A 61 19.39 -8.34 -10.00
CA GLY A 61 19.80 -8.50 -11.41
C GLY A 61 20.97 -7.59 -11.80
N VAL A 62 20.95 -6.34 -11.34
CA VAL A 62 22.07 -5.41 -11.53
C VAL A 62 23.32 -5.88 -10.77
N LEU A 63 23.16 -6.35 -9.53
CA LEU A 63 24.27 -6.89 -8.74
C LEU A 63 24.90 -8.11 -9.43
N LEU A 64 24.10 -9.03 -9.95
CA LEU A 64 24.60 -10.19 -10.72
C LEU A 64 25.46 -9.74 -11.91
N ALA A 65 24.99 -8.74 -12.67
CA ALA A 65 25.73 -8.22 -13.82
C ALA A 65 27.06 -7.57 -13.41
N ILE A 66 27.07 -6.74 -12.37
CA ILE A 66 28.27 -6.04 -11.89
C ILE A 66 29.29 -7.02 -11.30
N LEU A 67 28.81 -8.05 -10.60
CA LEU A 67 29.63 -9.03 -9.89
C LEU A 67 30.01 -10.23 -10.78
N SER A 68 29.75 -10.16 -12.09
CA SER A 68 30.08 -11.20 -13.06
C SER A 68 29.58 -12.58 -12.64
N PHE A 69 28.37 -12.65 -12.06
CA PHE A 69 27.76 -13.87 -11.56
C PHE A 69 28.57 -14.63 -10.50
N ASP A 70 29.50 -13.97 -9.79
CA ASP A 70 30.19 -14.59 -8.66
C ASP A 70 29.18 -14.89 -7.54
N ARG A 71 29.11 -16.17 -7.15
CA ARG A 71 28.16 -16.70 -6.18
C ARG A 71 28.14 -15.95 -4.87
N TRP A 72 29.28 -15.89 -4.19
CA TRP A 72 29.29 -15.44 -2.79
C TRP A 72 29.00 -13.94 -2.68
N PRO A 73 29.66 -13.05 -3.43
CA PRO A 73 29.34 -11.62 -3.41
C PRO A 73 27.89 -11.35 -3.83
N SER A 74 27.40 -11.99 -4.90
CA SER A 74 26.05 -11.77 -5.41
C SER A 74 24.98 -12.23 -4.41
N PHE A 75 25.17 -13.40 -3.81
CA PHE A 75 24.25 -13.94 -2.82
C PHE A 75 24.22 -13.08 -1.54
N VAL A 76 25.39 -12.69 -1.02
CA VAL A 76 25.49 -11.88 0.21
C VAL A 76 24.84 -10.52 0.01
N LEU A 77 25.17 -9.80 -1.07
CA LEU A 77 24.61 -8.47 -1.32
C LEU A 77 23.10 -8.54 -1.62
N SER A 78 22.65 -9.54 -2.38
CA SER A 78 21.22 -9.72 -2.64
C SER A 78 20.44 -10.10 -1.37
N SER A 79 21.07 -10.83 -0.43
CA SER A 79 20.50 -11.13 0.89
C SER A 79 20.34 -9.87 1.74
N VAL A 80 21.32 -8.96 1.69
CA VAL A 80 21.22 -7.65 2.35
C VAL A 80 20.07 -6.84 1.77
N VAL A 81 19.93 -6.79 0.43
CA VAL A 81 18.81 -6.12 -0.24
C VAL A 81 17.46 -6.72 0.19
N ALA A 82 17.36 -8.06 0.24
CA ALA A 82 16.16 -8.75 0.71
C ALA A 82 15.80 -8.35 2.16
N ALA A 83 16.79 -8.29 3.06
CA ALA A 83 16.57 -7.90 4.46
C ALA A 83 16.10 -6.43 4.59
N VAL A 84 16.66 -5.52 3.80
CA VAL A 84 16.24 -4.11 3.75
C VAL A 84 14.80 -3.98 3.25
N LEU A 85 14.46 -4.66 2.16
CA LEU A 85 13.11 -4.62 1.57
C LEU A 85 12.06 -5.30 2.46
N TRP A 86 12.44 -6.42 3.10
CA TRP A 86 11.64 -7.06 4.13
C TRP A 86 11.29 -6.07 5.23
N LYS A 87 12.30 -5.45 5.86
CA LYS A 87 12.09 -4.46 6.93
C LYS A 87 11.21 -3.30 6.46
N TRP A 88 11.52 -2.73 5.30
CA TRP A 88 10.80 -1.59 4.74
C TRP A 88 9.32 -1.89 4.49
N THR A 89 8.99 -3.03 3.88
CA THR A 89 7.60 -3.44 3.65
C THR A 89 6.87 -3.81 4.93
N TRP A 90 7.57 -4.39 5.90
CA TRP A 90 7.02 -4.72 7.22
C TRP A 90 6.59 -3.46 7.99
N ASP A 91 7.44 -2.45 8.01
CA ASP A 91 7.20 -1.19 8.70
C ASP A 91 6.05 -0.40 8.07
N ARG A 92 5.89 -0.47 6.74
CA ARG A 92 4.88 0.26 5.96
C ARG A 92 3.45 -0.31 6.06
N GLY A 93 3.30 -1.63 6.16
CA GLY A 93 1.96 -2.21 6.21
C GLY A 93 1.84 -3.73 6.08
N MET A 94 2.92 -4.45 5.73
CA MET A 94 2.86 -5.91 5.68
C MET A 94 2.58 -6.53 7.06
N LYS A 95 3.00 -5.87 8.15
CA LYS A 95 2.75 -6.35 9.53
C LYS A 95 1.25 -6.47 9.87
N THR A 96 0.40 -5.61 9.29
CA THR A 96 -1.06 -5.61 9.54
C THR A 96 -1.85 -6.41 8.49
N ALA A 97 -1.19 -6.90 7.44
CA ALA A 97 -1.82 -7.71 6.41
C ALA A 97 -2.24 -9.11 6.90
N ALA A 98 -3.15 -9.75 6.15
CA ALA A 98 -3.52 -11.15 6.36
C ALA A 98 -2.30 -12.07 6.26
N SER A 99 -2.31 -13.18 7.00
CA SER A 99 -1.18 -14.12 7.09
C SER A 99 -0.73 -14.66 5.73
N GLY A 100 -1.65 -14.86 4.78
CA GLY A 100 -1.30 -15.29 3.43
C GLY A 100 -0.33 -14.35 2.72
N TRP A 101 -0.51 -13.03 2.85
CA TRP A 101 0.38 -12.03 2.24
C TRP A 101 1.76 -11.99 2.89
N LYS A 102 1.80 -12.16 4.21
CA LYS A 102 3.05 -12.26 4.97
C LYS A 102 3.87 -13.44 4.49
N VAL A 103 3.24 -14.62 4.44
CA VAL A 103 3.88 -15.86 3.97
C VAL A 103 4.32 -15.73 2.51
N ALA A 104 3.46 -15.21 1.63
CA ALA A 104 3.80 -15.00 0.22
C ALA A 104 5.02 -14.09 0.05
N THR A 105 5.12 -13.03 0.86
CA THR A 105 6.26 -12.09 0.79
C THR A 105 7.56 -12.74 1.27
N VAL A 106 7.53 -13.48 2.39
CA VAL A 106 8.70 -14.25 2.85
C VAL A 106 9.14 -15.25 1.78
N ALA A 107 8.18 -16.05 1.30
CA ALA A 107 8.43 -17.12 0.35
C ALA A 107 9.02 -16.58 -0.96
N MET A 108 8.48 -15.45 -1.46
CA MET A 108 8.99 -14.80 -2.66
C MET A 108 10.43 -14.28 -2.49
N LEU A 109 10.76 -13.65 -1.35
CA LEU A 109 12.12 -13.16 -1.10
C LEU A 109 13.11 -14.33 -0.99
N LEU A 110 12.74 -15.40 -0.26
CA LEU A 110 13.56 -16.60 -0.17
C LEU A 110 13.73 -17.27 -1.53
N PHE A 111 12.65 -17.37 -2.32
CA PHE A 111 12.68 -17.91 -3.67
C PHE A 111 13.65 -17.14 -4.57
N GLN A 112 13.65 -15.81 -4.53
CA GLN A 112 14.62 -15.01 -5.30
C GLN A 112 16.06 -15.26 -4.83
N LEU A 113 16.31 -15.36 -3.52
CA LEU A 113 17.65 -15.67 -3.02
C LEU A 113 18.12 -17.07 -3.45
N LEU A 114 17.23 -18.05 -3.43
CA LEU A 114 17.50 -19.40 -3.93
C LEU A 114 17.78 -19.39 -5.43
N PHE A 115 17.01 -18.63 -6.21
CA PHE A 115 17.25 -18.45 -7.64
C PHE A 115 18.63 -17.84 -7.92
N ILE A 116 19.01 -16.79 -7.18
CA ILE A 116 20.33 -16.15 -7.28
C ILE A 116 21.44 -17.15 -6.91
N TYR A 117 21.25 -17.93 -5.85
CA TYR A 117 22.21 -18.95 -5.44
C TYR A 117 22.38 -20.03 -6.53
N ALA A 118 21.28 -20.45 -7.16
CA ALA A 118 21.28 -21.47 -8.21
C ALA A 118 21.93 -20.96 -9.50
N VAL A 119 21.59 -19.75 -9.97
CA VAL A 119 22.11 -19.21 -11.24
C VAL A 119 23.60 -18.84 -11.17
N THR A 120 24.13 -18.66 -9.97
CA THR A 120 25.56 -18.40 -9.74
C THR A 120 26.34 -19.66 -9.40
N ASP A 121 25.71 -20.83 -9.44
CA ASP A 121 26.40 -22.10 -9.27
C ASP A 121 27.33 -22.38 -10.46
N PRO A 122 28.63 -22.64 -10.24
CA PRO A 122 29.55 -23.07 -11.30
C PRO A 122 29.07 -24.29 -12.08
N GLY A 123 28.19 -25.12 -11.51
CA GLY A 123 27.58 -26.27 -12.18
C GLY A 123 26.31 -25.95 -13.00
N PHE A 124 25.87 -24.70 -13.03
CA PHE A 124 24.65 -24.24 -13.71
C PHE A 124 24.92 -23.56 -15.07
N GLY A 125 26.14 -23.74 -15.62
CA GLY A 125 26.57 -23.26 -16.94
C GLY A 125 27.26 -24.34 -17.76
#